data_AF-A0A6V7IZM7-F1
#
_entry.id   AF-A0A6V7IZM7-F1
#
_cell.length_a   1.000
_cell.length_b   1.000
_cell.length_c   1.000
_cell.angle_alpha   90.00
_cell.angle_beta   90.00
_cell.angle_gamma   90.00
#
_symmetry.space_group_name_H-M   'P 1'
#
loop_
_entity.id
_entity.type
_entity.pdbx_description
1 polymer ?
#
loop_
_entity_poly.entity_id
_entity_poly.type
_entity_poly.pdbx_seq_one_letter_code
_entity_poly.pdbx_strand_id
1 'polypeptide(L)' 'NSDADLEMAVRAAVFSCVGTAGQRCTTTRRLILHSKIKDEFVGRLKIAFKSILSRIGDPLEDNTLYGPLHNQQAVDNYK' A
#
# COMPACT_ATOMS: atom_id res chain seq x y z
N ASN A 1 -3.71 -5.97 -16.67
CA ASN A 1 -3.71 -6.16 -18.14
C ASN A 1 -3.01 -4.96 -18.80
N SER A 2 -2.59 -5.03 -20.06
CA SER A 2 -1.83 -3.94 -20.72
C SER A 2 -2.65 -2.69 -21.02
N ASP A 3 -3.97 -2.80 -20.99
CA ASP A 3 -4.99 -1.77 -21.22
C ASP A 3 -5.60 -1.23 -19.90
N ALA A 4 -5.05 -1.61 -18.76
CA ALA A 4 -5.57 -1.19 -17.47
C ALA A 4 -5.42 0.32 -17.27
N ASP A 5 -6.42 0.95 -16.67
CA ASP A 5 -6.30 2.29 -16.12
C ASP A 5 -5.25 2.27 -14.99
N LEU A 6 -4.05 2.77 -15.30
CA LEU A 6 -2.91 2.73 -14.37
C LEU A 6 -3.12 3.65 -13.17
N GLU A 7 -3.82 4.78 -13.32
CA GLU A 7 -4.04 5.70 -12.21
C GLU A 7 -4.98 5.06 -11.17
N MET A 8 -6.12 4.55 -11.64
CA MET A 8 -7.06 3.83 -10.79
C MET A 8 -6.40 2.59 -10.17
N ALA A 9 -5.71 1.79 -10.97
CA ALA A 9 -5.10 0.55 -10.51
C ALA A 9 -3.98 0.80 -9.47
N VAL A 10 -3.17 1.84 -9.63
CA VAL A 10 -2.15 2.21 -8.63
C VAL A 10 -2.82 2.66 -7.32
N ARG A 11 -3.83 3.54 -7.38
CA ARG A 11 -4.54 3.98 -6.17
C ARG A 11 -5.18 2.81 -5.42
N ALA A 12 -5.87 1.93 -6.16
CA ALA A 12 -6.51 0.74 -5.59
C ALA A 12 -5.47 -0.21 -4.98
N ALA A 13 -4.35 -0.45 -5.67
CA ALA A 13 -3.27 -1.30 -5.17
C ALA A 13 -2.65 -0.75 -3.88
N VAL A 14 -2.38 0.57 -3.82
CA VAL A 14 -1.85 1.19 -2.60
C VAL A 14 -2.83 1.00 -1.44
N PHE A 15 -4.10 1.37 -1.63
CA PHE A 15 -5.13 1.22 -0.60
C PHE A 15 -5.26 -0.24 -0.12
N SER A 16 -5.26 -1.22 -1.03
CA SER A 16 -5.41 -2.63 -0.68
C SER A 16 -4.18 -3.24 0.00
N CYS A 17 -2.98 -2.69 -0.26
CA CYS A 17 -1.74 -3.09 0.40
C CYS A 17 -1.61 -2.48 1.80
N VAL A 18 -1.93 -1.18 1.94
CA VAL A 18 -1.61 -0.40 3.15
C VAL A 18 -2.77 -0.26 4.13
N GLY A 19 -4.01 -0.49 3.68
CA GLY A 19 -5.20 -0.36 4.51
C GLY A 19 -5.07 -1.16 5.80
N THR A 20 -5.36 -0.48 6.93
CA THR A 20 -5.17 -1.01 8.31
C THR A 20 -3.79 -1.65 8.53
N ALA A 21 -2.74 -0.98 8.06
CA ALA A 21 -1.35 -1.44 8.11
C ALA A 21 -1.12 -2.82 7.48
N GLY A 22 -1.91 -3.19 6.46
CA GLY A 22 -1.86 -4.50 5.82
C GLY A 22 -2.40 -5.65 6.69
N GLN A 23 -3.07 -5.35 7.81
CA GLN A 23 -3.62 -6.33 8.74
C GLN A 23 -5.06 -6.70 8.36
N ARG A 24 -5.26 -7.07 7.09
CA ARG A 24 -6.53 -7.61 6.58
C ARG A 24 -6.26 -8.98 5.97
N CYS A 25 -7.17 -9.94 6.16
CA CYS A 25 -7.08 -11.25 5.51
C CYS A 25 -7.08 -11.15 3.96
N THR A 26 -7.63 -10.07 3.43
CA THR A 26 -7.73 -9.76 1.99
C THR A 26 -6.68 -8.75 1.51
N THR A 27 -5.67 -8.43 2.32
CA THR A 27 -4.62 -7.48 1.92
C THR A 27 -3.91 -7.95 0.65
N THR A 28 -3.61 -7.03 -0.25
CA THR A 28 -2.86 -7.35 -1.47
C THR A 28 -1.39 -7.55 -1.14
N ARG A 29 -0.94 -8.80 -1.13
CA ARG A 29 0.49 -9.16 -0.91
C ARG A 29 1.27 -9.39 -2.20
N ARG A 30 0.57 -9.63 -3.32
CA ARG A 30 1.18 -9.96 -4.61
C ARG A 30 0.42 -9.26 -5.73
N LEU A 31 1.15 -8.54 -6.58
CA LEU A 31 0.64 -7.93 -7.80
C LEU A 31 1.12 -8.73 -9.01
N ILE A 32 0.20 -9.06 -9.91
CA ILE A 32 0.50 -9.72 -11.18
C ILE A 32 0.33 -8.66 -12.28
N LEU A 33 1.44 -8.26 -12.90
CA LEU A 33 1.48 -7.15 -13.86
C LEU A 33 1.83 -7.64 -15.25
N HIS A 34 1.20 -7.06 -16.26
CA HIS A 34 1.59 -7.30 -17.64
C HIS A 34 2.95 -6.64 -17.90
N SER A 35 3.88 -7.35 -18.56
CA SER A 35 5.27 -6.91 -18.77
C SER A 35 5.40 -5.49 -19.32
N LYS A 36 4.59 -5.15 -20.34
CA LYS A 36 4.53 -3.82 -20.98
C LYS A 36 4.29 -2.65 -20.02
N ILE A 37 3.57 -2.85 -18.91
CA ILE A 37 3.22 -1.77 -17.97
C ILE A 37 3.95 -1.87 -16.63
N LYS A 38 4.71 -2.95 -16.41
CA LYS A 38 5.32 -3.31 -15.13
C LYS A 38 6.14 -2.15 -14.56
N ASP A 39 7.06 -1.62 -15.35
CA ASP A 39 8.05 -0.67 -14.84
C ASP A 39 7.42 0.69 -14.53
N GLU A 40 6.49 1.14 -15.40
CA GLU A 40 5.70 2.35 -15.15
C GLU A 40 4.82 2.20 -13.90
N PHE A 41 4.09 1.08 -13.79
CA PHE A 41 3.22 0.81 -12.65
C PHE A 41 4.02 0.79 -11.35
N VAL A 42 5.18 0.12 -11.31
CA VAL A 42 6.06 0.07 -10.13
C VAL A 42 6.60 1.46 -9.79
N GLY A 43 6.96 2.27 -10.79
CA GLY A 43 7.39 3.65 -10.59
C GLY A 43 6.32 4.50 -9.91
N ARG A 44 5.09 4.49 -10.44
CA ARG A 44 3.94 5.19 -9.87
C ARG A 44 3.58 4.67 -8.48
N LEU A 45 3.63 3.35 -8.27
CA LEU A 45 3.35 2.72 -6.98
C LEU A 45 4.31 3.22 -5.90
N LYS A 46 5.62 3.30 -6.19
CA LYS A 46 6.63 3.83 -5.26
C LYS A 46 6.34 5.27 -4.84
N ILE A 47 5.95 6.13 -5.80
CA ILE A 47 5.60 7.53 -5.51
C ILE A 47 4.36 7.59 -4.61
N ALA A 48 3.33 6.81 -4.92
CA ALA A 48 2.11 6.77 -4.13
C ALA A 48 2.35 6.25 -2.70
N PHE A 49 3.18 5.21 -2.51
CA PHE A 49 3.61 4.77 -1.18
C PHE A 49 4.34 5.88 -0.40
N LYS A 50 5.23 6.64 -1.04
CA LYS A 50 5.94 7.76 -0.39
C LYS A 50 4.98 8.80 0.17
N SER A 51 3.86 9.05 -0.49
CA SER A 51 2.87 10.02 -0.02
C SER A 51 2.25 9.62 1.34
N ILE A 52 2.16 8.33 1.63
CA ILE A 52 1.61 7.79 2.88
C ILE A 52 2.56 8.02 4.05
N LEU A 53 3.87 8.03 3.82
CA LEU A 53 4.87 8.12 4.90
C LEU A 53 4.68 9.35 5.79
N SER A 54 4.23 10.46 5.21
CA SER A 54 3.93 11.70 5.92
C SER A 54 2.65 11.66 6.79
N ARG A 55 1.85 10.61 6.65
CA ARG A 55 0.55 10.41 7.31
C ARG A 55 0.50 9.12 8.13
N ILE A 56 1.67 8.65 8.57
CA ILE A 56 1.81 7.59 9.57
C ILE A 56 1.66 8.22 10.95
N GLY A 57 0.83 7.66 11.83
CA GLY A 57 0.60 8.27 13.13
C GLY A 57 -0.42 7.56 14.01
N ASP A 58 -0.88 8.28 15.03
CA ASP A 58 -1.93 7.84 15.94
C ASP A 58 -3.26 7.69 15.18
N PRO A 59 -3.94 6.53 15.26
CA PRO A 59 -5.21 6.31 14.57
C PRO A 59 -6.37 7.22 15.00
N LEU A 60 -6.25 7.96 16.11
CA LEU A 60 -7.24 8.94 16.56
C LEU A 60 -7.09 10.32 15.90
N GLU A 61 -5.96 10.58 15.24
CA GLU A 61 -5.70 11.85 14.56
C GLU A 61 -6.29 11.86 13.15
N ASP A 62 -7.08 12.89 12.82
CA ASP A 62 -7.78 13.02 11.52
C ASP A 62 -6.85 12.95 10.30
N ASN A 63 -5.59 13.37 10.47
CA ASN A 63 -4.62 13.37 9.39
C ASN A 63 -3.90 12.01 9.21
N THR A 64 -4.11 11.04 10.09
CA THR A 64 -3.48 9.71 9.98
C THR A 64 -4.16 8.87 8.91
N LEU A 65 -3.38 8.31 7.98
CA LEU A 65 -3.84 7.29 7.02
C LEU A 65 -3.30 5.89 7.32
N TYR A 66 -2.21 5.80 8.08
CA TYR A 66 -1.52 4.55 8.34
C TYR A 66 -1.16 4.43 9.82
N GLY A 67 -1.94 3.61 10.53
CA GLY A 67 -1.74 3.34 11.95
C GLY A 67 -0.67 2.26 12.22
N PRO A 68 -0.49 1.89 13.50
CA PRO A 68 0.50 0.89 13.90
C PRO A 68 0.04 -0.54 13.55
N LEU A 69 0.99 -1.48 13.67
CA LEU A 69 0.64 -2.90 13.80
C LEU A 69 -0.02 -3.16 15.17
N HIS A 70 -0.75 -4.26 15.27
CA HIS A 70 -1.59 -4.57 16.43
C HIS A 70 -0.81 -4.74 17.74
N ASN A 71 0.39 -5.35 17.68
CA ASN A 71 1.23 -5.59 18.85
C ASN A 71 2.72 -5.68 18.49
N GLN A 72 3.57 -5.74 19.51
CA GLN A 72 5.02 -5.81 19.35
C GLN A 72 5.49 -7.05 18.59
N GLN A 73 4.88 -8.21 18.85
CA GLN A 73 5.22 -9.46 18.14
C GLN A 73 5.03 -9.32 16.63
N ALA A 74 3.95 -8.66 16.19
CA ALA A 74 3.71 -8.39 14.78
C ALA A 74 4.80 -7.50 14.17
N VAL A 75 5.32 -6.52 14.92
CA VAL A 75 6.45 -5.68 14.49
C VAL A 75 7.73 -6.51 14.37
N ASP A 76 8.01 -7.37 15.35
CA ASP A 76 9.25 -8.14 15.40
C ASP A 76 9.35 -9.18 14.27
N ASN A 77 8.22 -9.63 13.72
CA ASN A 77 8.20 -10.52 12.55
C ASN A 77 8.73 -9.86 11.24
N TYR A 78 8.90 -8.53 11.21
CA TYR A 78 9.37 -7.76 10.04
C TYR A 78 10.74 -7.09 10.24
N LYS A 79 11.38 -7.28 11.41
CA LYS A 79 12.75 -6.84 11.68
C LYS A 79 13.74 -7.93 11.31
#